data_AF-A0A2K9LVB0-F1
#
_entry.id   AF-A0A2K9LVB0-F1
#
_cell.length_a   1.000
_cell.length_b   1.000
_cell.length_c   1.000
_cell.angle_alpha   90.00
_cell.angle_beta   90.00
_cell.angle_gamma   90.00
#
_symmetry.space_group_name_H-M   'P 1'
#
loop_
_entity.id
_entity.type
_entity.pdbx_description
1 polymer ?
#
loop_
_entity_poly.entity_id
_entity_poly.type
_entity_poly.pdbx_seq_one_letter_code
_entity_poly.pdbx_strand_id
1 'polypeptide(L)'
;MFYKSDKNYKLLKILFLSFFVFTIISFIVASIFDYQINVLFAKGMDIYWLKIVVWVYEEMGMTQSYLFIFIFIAVYLEVKKIENKEKDLWNYILWTFYGAVATFWFVANIYWIVTTTKINDGFGIGISGWFLESYSIRQIILIVIFIFETTAFAIAFWYIRFKFIKRPDVLSAGYKVDAIKAFSAFIVSSLIVYLMKFVFGRPYFYSVIFDELFYSDRMEESWRTYWIQEGHKIKSWGILDPKTETVSGVEYLGWWQINDLFGDFKNWFKPLGTGNPGRWNMDFPSGHMVSCFTMLYSAYFFIGEKKKRKINWKIWTLIGIWFLHMNIMQYTQIVSRTHWITDTAFTIALSMVIIMFNSLIIEKIIEKQIAKQKNKKTI
;
A
#
# COMPACT_ATOMS: atom_id res chain seq x y z
N MET A 1 20.68 24.02 -26.80
CA MET A 1 20.54 25.01 -25.71
C MET A 1 20.54 24.24 -24.39
N PHE A 2 21.72 24.10 -23.75
CA PHE A 2 21.87 23.32 -22.53
C PHE A 2 21.16 24.04 -21.38
N TYR A 3 19.96 23.57 -21.01
CA TYR A 3 19.24 24.12 -19.87
C TYR A 3 20.10 23.93 -18.61
N LYS A 4 20.44 25.03 -17.94
CA LYS A 4 21.06 25.02 -16.62
C LYS A 4 20.07 24.30 -15.69
N SER A 5 20.44 23.10 -15.24
CA SER A 5 19.61 22.28 -14.35
C SER A 5 19.19 23.11 -13.14
N ASP A 6 17.88 23.21 -12.91
CA ASP A 6 17.32 23.94 -11.76
C ASP A 6 17.87 23.29 -10.47
N LYS A 7 18.45 24.12 -9.60
CA LYS A 7 19.07 23.67 -8.33
C LYS A 7 18.12 22.79 -7.51
N ASN A 8 16.81 23.08 -7.53
CA ASN A 8 15.82 22.28 -6.82
C ASN A 8 15.67 20.88 -7.41
N TYR A 9 15.68 20.74 -8.73
CA TYR A 9 15.63 19.43 -9.38
C TYR A 9 16.91 18.63 -9.14
N LYS A 10 18.07 19.29 -9.13
CA LYS A 10 19.33 18.64 -8.77
C LYS A 10 19.28 18.14 -7.32
N LEU A 11 18.81 18.96 -6.38
CA LEU A 11 18.64 18.58 -4.98
C LEU A 11 17.66 17.40 -4.83
N LEU A 12 16.50 17.46 -5.50
CA LEU A 12 15.52 16.37 -5.47
C LEU A 12 16.11 15.05 -5.98
N LYS A 13 16.86 15.07 -7.08
CA LYS A 13 17.55 13.88 -7.62
C LYS A 13 18.57 13.32 -6.63
N ILE A 14 19.33 14.19 -5.96
CA ILE A 14 20.29 13.77 -4.92
C ILE A 14 19.55 13.12 -3.76
N LEU A 15 18.51 13.76 -3.21
CA LEU A 15 17.74 13.22 -2.09
C LEU A 15 17.08 11.87 -2.44
N PHE A 16 16.51 11.76 -3.65
CA PHE A 16 15.92 10.52 -4.13
C PHE A 16 16.97 9.41 -4.27
N LEU A 17 18.14 9.71 -4.83
CA LEU A 17 19.24 8.75 -4.94
C LEU A 17 19.79 8.35 -3.57
N SER A 18 20.00 9.30 -2.67
CA SER A 18 20.45 9.03 -1.30
C SER A 18 19.46 8.13 -0.56
N PHE A 19 18.16 8.40 -0.69
CA PHE A 19 17.13 7.56 -0.09
C PHE A 19 17.11 6.15 -0.70
N PHE A 20 17.30 6.03 -2.02
CA PHE A 20 17.39 4.73 -2.68
C PHE A 20 18.59 3.93 -2.17
N VAL A 21 19.78 4.53 -2.13
CA VAL A 21 21.01 3.90 -1.64
C VAL A 21 20.85 3.49 -0.17
N PHE A 22 20.30 4.38 0.66
CA PHE A 22 20.00 4.07 2.05
C PHE A 22 19.08 2.85 2.17
N THR A 23 17.99 2.81 1.40
CA THR A 23 17.04 1.68 1.39
C THR A 23 17.72 0.36 0.99
N ILE A 24 18.60 0.37 -0.02
CA ILE A 24 19.36 -0.82 -0.42
C ILE A 24 20.31 -1.28 0.70
N ILE A 25 21.03 -0.36 1.34
CA ILE A 25 21.90 -0.68 2.48
C ILE A 25 21.07 -1.26 3.63
N SER A 26 19.93 -0.63 3.96
CA SER A 26 19.01 -1.13 4.99
C SER A 26 18.51 -2.53 4.67
N PHE A 27 18.15 -2.80 3.42
CA PHE A 27 17.73 -4.14 2.97
C PHE A 27 18.84 -5.18 3.13
N ILE A 28 20.09 -4.85 2.77
CA ILE A 28 21.24 -5.75 2.91
C ILE A 28 21.53 -6.06 4.38
N VAL A 29 21.60 -5.03 5.22
CA VAL A 29 21.84 -5.20 6.67
C VAL A 29 20.70 -5.99 7.31
N ALA A 30 19.46 -5.64 6.98
CA ALA A 30 18.27 -6.33 7.46
C ALA A 30 18.20 -7.80 7.00
N SER A 31 18.77 -8.15 5.84
CA SER A 31 18.83 -9.55 5.40
C SER A 31 19.65 -10.44 6.35
N ILE A 32 20.55 -9.85 7.14
CA ILE A 32 21.38 -10.54 8.12
C ILE A 32 20.74 -10.50 9.52
N PHE A 33 20.12 -9.37 9.88
CA PHE A 33 19.63 -9.10 11.23
C PHE A 33 18.10 -9.00 11.34
N ASP A 34 17.35 -9.52 10.36
CA ASP A 34 15.89 -9.34 10.20
C ASP A 34 15.16 -9.69 11.49
N TYR A 35 15.49 -10.84 12.09
CA TYR A 35 14.89 -11.33 13.32
C TYR A 35 15.15 -10.40 14.52
N GLN A 36 16.41 -10.03 14.75
CA GLN A 36 16.80 -9.18 15.88
C GLN A 36 16.19 -7.79 15.78
N ILE A 37 16.11 -7.24 14.56
CA ILE A 37 15.45 -5.96 14.31
C ILE A 37 13.97 -6.06 14.65
N ASN A 38 13.27 -7.09 14.16
CA ASN A 38 11.85 -7.28 14.43
C ASN A 38 11.55 -7.49 15.91
N VAL A 39 12.36 -8.27 16.65
CA VAL A 39 12.25 -8.43 18.11
C VAL A 39 12.36 -7.09 18.83
N LEU A 40 13.27 -6.20 18.41
CA LEU A 40 13.42 -4.88 19.01
C LEU A 40 12.19 -4.01 18.77
N PHE A 41 11.71 -3.91 17.54
CA PHE A 41 10.57 -3.05 17.18
C PHE A 41 9.24 -3.57 17.72
N ALA A 42 9.06 -4.89 17.82
CA ALA A 42 7.82 -5.50 18.31
C ALA A 42 7.47 -5.17 19.77
N LYS A 43 8.45 -4.68 20.55
CA LYS A 43 8.22 -4.10 21.89
C LYS A 43 7.34 -2.85 21.84
N GLY A 44 7.25 -2.19 20.68
CA GLY A 44 6.36 -1.05 20.49
C GLY A 44 4.87 -1.40 20.71
N MET A 45 4.48 -2.66 20.51
CA MET A 45 3.12 -3.12 20.79
C MET A 45 2.79 -3.22 22.29
N ASP A 46 3.80 -3.15 23.16
CA ASP A 46 3.63 -3.11 24.61
C ASP A 46 3.19 -1.72 25.08
N ILE A 47 3.39 -0.70 24.23
CA ILE A 47 3.02 0.68 24.49
C ILE A 47 1.65 0.94 23.87
N TYR A 48 0.60 1.06 24.69
CA TYR A 48 -0.78 1.13 24.22
C TYR A 48 -1.04 2.22 23.17
N TRP A 49 -0.57 3.46 23.39
CA TRP A 49 -0.78 4.53 22.42
C TRP A 49 -0.08 4.25 21.07
N LEU A 50 1.08 3.59 21.10
CA LEU A 50 1.81 3.21 19.89
C LEU A 50 1.08 2.06 19.18
N LYS A 51 0.53 1.10 19.91
CA LYS A 51 -0.37 0.06 19.38
C LYS A 51 -1.55 0.69 18.62
N ILE A 52 -2.18 1.74 19.15
CA ILE A 52 -3.27 2.45 18.46
C ILE A 52 -2.78 3.13 17.18
N VAL A 53 -1.63 3.81 17.21
CA VAL A 53 -1.02 4.41 16.00
C VAL A 53 -0.74 3.35 14.95
N VAL A 54 -0.20 2.20 15.35
CA VAL A 54 0.06 1.06 14.48
C VAL A 54 -1.24 0.55 13.85
N TRP A 55 -2.32 0.43 14.63
CA TRP A 55 -3.62 0.00 14.10
C TRP A 55 -4.22 1.00 13.11
N VAL A 56 -4.10 2.30 13.38
CA VAL A 56 -4.52 3.35 12.43
C VAL A 56 -3.77 3.19 11.11
N TYR A 57 -2.46 3.01 11.14
CA TYR A 57 -1.65 2.85 9.92
C TYR A 57 -1.90 1.52 9.20
N GLU A 58 -2.23 0.46 9.94
CA GLU A 58 -2.65 -0.81 9.35
C GLU A 58 -3.91 -0.64 8.49
N GLU A 59 -4.95 -0.02 9.03
CA GLU A 59 -6.20 0.20 8.29
C GLU A 59 -6.01 1.24 7.16
N MET A 60 -5.29 2.34 7.41
CA MET A 60 -4.97 3.34 6.37
C MET A 60 -4.15 2.74 5.22
N GLY A 61 -3.26 1.79 5.50
CA GLY A 61 -2.47 1.10 4.48
C GLY A 61 -3.36 0.38 3.46
N MET A 62 -4.52 -0.08 3.88
CA MET A 62 -5.49 -0.78 3.03
C MET A 62 -6.32 0.16 2.15
N THR A 63 -6.62 1.39 2.59
CA THR A 63 -7.57 2.29 1.91
C THR A 63 -6.92 3.45 1.17
N GLN A 64 -5.75 3.94 1.60
CA GLN A 64 -5.16 5.19 1.07
C GLN A 64 -4.94 5.18 -0.44
N SER A 65 -4.64 4.02 -1.05
CA SER A 65 -4.39 3.91 -2.49
C SER A 65 -5.62 4.28 -3.33
N TYR A 66 -6.84 4.03 -2.82
CA TYR A 66 -8.08 4.31 -3.52
C TYR A 66 -8.23 5.79 -3.87
N LEU A 67 -7.85 6.70 -2.97
CA LEU A 67 -7.88 8.14 -3.22
C LEU A 67 -6.98 8.53 -4.40
N PHE A 68 -5.77 8.00 -4.45
CA PHE A 68 -4.82 8.34 -5.50
C PHE A 68 -5.17 7.68 -6.83
N ILE A 69 -5.65 6.43 -6.82
CA ILE A 69 -6.20 5.78 -8.02
C ILE A 69 -7.37 6.59 -8.59
N PHE A 70 -8.28 7.05 -7.72
CA PHE A 70 -9.36 7.95 -8.10
C PHE A 70 -8.81 9.22 -8.76
N ILE A 71 -7.82 9.89 -8.17
CA ILE A 71 -7.19 11.09 -8.75
C ILE A 71 -6.62 10.78 -10.14
N PHE A 72 -5.94 9.64 -10.32
CA PHE A 72 -5.30 9.28 -11.58
C PHE A 72 -6.33 9.10 -12.68
N ILE A 73 -7.37 8.31 -12.42
CA ILE A 73 -8.43 8.03 -13.39
C ILE A 73 -9.26 9.28 -13.64
N ALA A 74 -9.62 10.05 -12.60
CA ALA A 74 -10.39 11.28 -12.72
C ALA A 74 -9.67 12.33 -13.59
N VAL A 75 -8.38 12.56 -13.36
CA VAL A 75 -7.58 13.46 -14.20
C VAL A 75 -7.54 12.98 -15.64
N TYR A 76 -7.35 11.67 -15.87
CA TYR A 76 -7.36 11.11 -17.22
C TYR A 76 -8.70 11.33 -17.93
N LEU A 77 -9.82 11.00 -17.28
CA LEU A 77 -11.17 11.13 -17.85
C LEU A 77 -11.55 12.59 -18.11
N GLU A 78 -11.24 13.50 -17.20
CA GLU A 78 -11.52 14.93 -17.36
C GLU A 78 -10.72 15.54 -18.53
N VAL A 79 -9.43 15.19 -18.66
CA VAL A 79 -8.64 15.63 -19.82
C VAL A 79 -9.21 15.04 -21.11
N LYS A 80 -9.61 13.75 -21.10
CA LYS A 80 -10.24 13.11 -22.26
C LYS A 80 -11.56 13.76 -22.66
N LYS A 81 -12.36 14.22 -21.70
CA LYS A 81 -13.59 14.96 -21.98
C LYS A 81 -13.31 16.27 -22.72
N ILE A 82 -12.26 17.02 -22.34
CA ILE A 82 -11.90 18.26 -23.05
C ILE A 82 -11.38 17.96 -24.47
N GLU A 83 -10.56 16.93 -24.63
CA GLU A 83 -9.94 16.59 -25.92
C GLU A 83 -10.96 16.12 -26.98
N ASN A 84 -12.08 15.54 -26.56
CA ASN A 84 -13.04 14.92 -27.45
C ASN A 84 -14.15 15.89 -27.91
N LYS A 85 -14.61 15.67 -29.16
CA LYS A 85 -15.72 16.44 -29.75
C LYS A 85 -17.07 16.03 -29.16
N GLU A 86 -17.24 14.76 -28.80
CA GLU A 86 -18.46 14.18 -28.20
C GLU A 86 -18.56 14.46 -26.69
N LYS A 87 -18.70 15.74 -26.33
CA LYS A 87 -18.64 16.18 -24.94
C LYS A 87 -19.70 15.52 -24.04
N ASP A 88 -20.86 15.20 -24.58
CA ASP A 88 -21.97 14.63 -23.81
C ASP A 88 -21.71 13.19 -23.39
N LEU A 89 -21.24 12.33 -24.32
CA LEU A 89 -20.84 10.95 -24.00
C LEU A 89 -19.78 10.92 -22.89
N TRP A 90 -18.74 11.74 -23.02
CA TRP A 90 -17.69 11.83 -22.01
C TRP A 90 -18.18 12.42 -20.69
N ASN A 91 -19.21 13.28 -20.72
CA ASN A 91 -19.84 13.77 -19.50
C ASN A 91 -20.63 12.65 -18.79
N TYR A 92 -21.34 11.79 -19.52
CA TYR A 92 -21.99 10.60 -18.95
C TYR A 92 -20.96 9.64 -18.37
N ILE A 93 -19.91 9.27 -19.13
CA ILE A 93 -18.83 8.38 -18.65
C ILE A 93 -18.23 8.91 -17.35
N LEU A 94 -17.95 10.21 -17.29
CA LEU A 94 -17.34 10.84 -16.13
C LEU A 94 -18.27 10.82 -14.91
N TRP A 95 -19.55 11.19 -15.07
CA TRP A 95 -20.51 11.15 -13.95
C TRP A 95 -20.81 9.74 -13.49
N THR A 96 -20.89 8.77 -14.41
CA THR A 96 -21.00 7.35 -14.06
C THR A 96 -19.79 6.89 -13.27
N PHE A 97 -18.57 7.27 -13.68
CA PHE A 97 -17.35 6.97 -12.93
C PHE A 97 -17.39 7.57 -11.52
N TYR A 98 -17.75 8.85 -11.38
CA TYR A 98 -17.85 9.49 -10.07
C TYR A 98 -18.92 8.86 -9.18
N GLY A 99 -20.11 8.58 -9.72
CA GLY A 99 -21.18 7.91 -9.00
C GLY A 99 -20.79 6.49 -8.57
N ALA A 100 -20.13 5.73 -9.46
CA ALA A 100 -19.67 4.37 -9.16
C ALA A 100 -18.60 4.36 -8.07
N VAL A 101 -17.59 5.24 -8.14
CA VAL A 101 -16.55 5.36 -7.11
C VAL A 101 -17.14 5.79 -5.77
N ALA A 102 -18.03 6.79 -5.76
CA ALA A 102 -18.69 7.21 -4.53
C ALA A 102 -19.52 6.07 -3.92
N THR A 103 -20.33 5.38 -4.73
CA THR A 103 -21.14 4.25 -4.28
C THR A 103 -20.27 3.14 -3.69
N PHE A 104 -19.22 2.74 -4.41
CA PHE A 104 -18.26 1.75 -3.92
C PHE A 104 -17.61 2.19 -2.61
N TRP A 105 -17.13 3.43 -2.54
CA TRP A 105 -16.47 3.99 -1.36
C TRP A 105 -17.36 3.95 -0.12
N PHE A 106 -18.61 4.43 -0.22
CA PHE A 106 -19.54 4.44 0.90
C PHE A 106 -19.97 3.02 1.29
N VAL A 107 -20.35 2.18 0.32
CA VAL A 107 -20.81 0.81 0.60
C VAL A 107 -19.72 -0.02 1.24
N ALA A 108 -18.49 -0.02 0.70
CA ALA A 108 -17.38 -0.82 1.23
C ALA A 108 -16.99 -0.38 2.65
N ASN A 109 -16.83 0.93 2.89
CA ASN A 109 -16.43 1.44 4.21
C ASN A 109 -17.53 1.25 5.27
N ILE A 110 -18.80 1.54 4.94
CA ILE A 110 -19.92 1.32 5.88
C ILE A 110 -20.01 -0.17 6.21
N TYR A 111 -19.89 -1.04 5.20
CA TYR A 111 -19.88 -2.49 5.42
C TYR A 111 -18.76 -2.90 6.39
N TRP A 112 -17.52 -2.46 6.17
CA TRP A 112 -16.41 -2.78 7.08
C TRP A 112 -16.63 -2.24 8.49
N ILE A 113 -17.09 -0.99 8.64
CA ILE A 113 -17.39 -0.39 9.94
C ILE A 113 -18.46 -1.20 10.70
N VAL A 114 -19.54 -1.59 10.03
CA VAL A 114 -20.67 -2.30 10.67
C VAL A 114 -20.34 -3.76 10.97
N THR A 115 -19.47 -4.38 10.19
CA THR A 115 -19.13 -5.81 10.33
C THR A 115 -17.90 -6.07 11.19
N THR A 116 -17.05 -5.07 11.45
CA THR A 116 -15.75 -5.28 12.13
C THR A 116 -15.88 -5.94 13.51
N THR A 117 -16.89 -5.57 14.31
CA THR A 117 -17.12 -6.16 15.64
C THR A 117 -17.68 -7.58 15.60
N LYS A 118 -18.05 -8.07 14.42
CA LYS A 118 -18.54 -9.44 14.19
C LYS A 118 -17.45 -10.37 13.65
N ILE A 119 -16.25 -9.84 13.39
CA ILE A 119 -15.12 -10.64 12.91
C ILE A 119 -14.62 -11.54 14.03
N ASN A 120 -14.30 -12.78 13.68
CA ASN A 120 -13.63 -13.73 14.56
C ASN A 120 -12.25 -14.04 13.98
N ASP A 121 -11.21 -13.58 14.66
CA ASP A 121 -9.81 -13.79 14.27
C ASP A 121 -9.18 -15.02 14.94
N GLY A 122 -10.01 -15.94 15.44
CA GLY A 122 -9.57 -17.12 16.16
C GLY A 122 -9.45 -16.93 17.67
N PHE A 123 -9.87 -15.79 18.22
CA PHE A 123 -9.84 -15.53 19.67
C PHE A 123 -11.22 -15.17 20.24
N GLY A 124 -12.27 -15.41 19.45
CA GLY A 124 -13.64 -15.03 19.77
C GLY A 124 -14.16 -13.92 18.88
N ILE A 125 -15.48 -13.79 18.82
CA ILE A 125 -16.15 -12.75 18.03
C ILE A 125 -15.82 -11.38 18.65
N GLY A 126 -15.39 -10.44 17.82
CA GLY A 126 -15.13 -9.06 18.24
C GLY A 126 -13.77 -8.86 18.92
N ILE A 127 -12.88 -9.86 18.87
CA ILE A 127 -11.52 -9.78 19.41
C ILE A 127 -10.50 -9.87 18.27
N SER A 128 -9.60 -8.90 18.23
CA SER A 128 -8.44 -8.89 17.34
C SER A 128 -7.34 -9.77 17.94
N GLY A 129 -7.12 -10.94 17.34
CA GLY A 129 -6.00 -11.80 17.73
C GLY A 129 -4.64 -11.13 17.53
N TRP A 130 -4.54 -10.32 16.50
CA TRP A 130 -3.32 -9.63 16.14
C TRP A 130 -2.97 -8.51 17.13
N PHE A 131 -3.92 -7.63 17.46
CA PHE A 131 -3.68 -6.51 18.37
C PHE A 131 -3.88 -6.86 19.85
N LEU A 132 -4.44 -8.05 20.13
CA LEU A 132 -4.85 -8.50 21.45
C LEU A 132 -5.74 -7.45 22.12
N GLU A 133 -6.81 -7.09 21.41
CA GLU A 133 -7.69 -5.97 21.75
C GLU A 133 -9.08 -6.13 21.11
N SER A 134 -10.09 -5.47 21.65
CA SER A 134 -11.45 -5.49 21.09
C SER A 134 -11.53 -4.79 19.72
N TYR A 135 -12.27 -5.40 18.80
CA TYR A 135 -12.66 -4.78 17.53
C TYR A 135 -13.60 -3.57 17.68
N SER A 136 -14.11 -3.30 18.89
CA SER A 136 -14.78 -2.02 19.17
C SER A 136 -13.83 -0.83 18.98
N ILE A 137 -12.54 -0.97 19.34
CA ILE A 137 -11.52 0.05 19.11
C ILE A 137 -11.23 0.20 17.61
N ARG A 138 -11.12 -0.92 16.90
CA ARG A 138 -11.01 -0.91 15.42
C ARG A 138 -12.16 -0.17 14.76
N GLN A 139 -13.39 -0.36 15.24
CA GLN A 139 -14.54 0.33 14.69
C GLN A 139 -14.40 1.85 14.81
N ILE A 140 -13.94 2.35 15.95
CA ILE A 140 -13.67 3.78 16.16
C ILE A 140 -12.59 4.25 15.18
N ILE A 141 -11.49 3.50 15.05
CA ILE A 141 -10.40 3.81 14.11
C ILE A 141 -10.94 3.91 12.68
N LEU A 142 -11.72 2.92 12.23
CA LEU A 142 -12.31 2.88 10.89
C LEU A 142 -13.25 4.07 10.66
N ILE A 143 -14.07 4.46 11.65
CA ILE A 143 -14.94 5.64 11.54
C ILE A 143 -14.11 6.91 11.37
N VAL A 144 -13.06 7.08 12.16
CA VAL A 144 -12.18 8.27 12.10
C VAL A 144 -11.47 8.33 10.75
N ILE A 145 -10.86 7.23 10.30
CA ILE A 145 -10.21 7.13 8.98
C ILE A 145 -11.20 7.45 7.88
N PHE A 146 -12.39 6.85 7.92
CA PHE A 146 -13.44 7.07 6.93
C PHE A 146 -13.85 8.55 6.82
N ILE A 147 -13.97 9.27 7.94
CA ILE A 147 -14.27 10.72 7.94
C ILE A 147 -13.14 11.50 7.26
N PHE A 148 -11.88 11.25 7.63
CA PHE A 148 -10.73 11.95 7.06
C PHE A 148 -10.56 11.65 5.56
N GLU A 149 -10.61 10.39 5.18
CA GLU A 149 -10.43 9.98 3.78
C GLU A 149 -11.61 10.42 2.91
N THR A 150 -12.85 10.36 3.40
CA THR A 150 -14.02 10.89 2.67
C THR A 150 -13.91 12.40 2.47
N THR A 151 -13.41 13.13 3.46
CA THR A 151 -13.12 14.57 3.33
C THR A 151 -12.06 14.82 2.26
N ALA A 152 -10.98 14.05 2.26
CA ALA A 152 -9.94 14.14 1.24
C ALA A 152 -10.46 13.80 -0.17
N PHE A 153 -11.30 12.77 -0.30
CA PHE A 153 -11.99 12.42 -1.55
C PHE A 153 -12.88 13.56 -2.04
N ALA A 154 -13.69 14.16 -1.17
CA ALA A 154 -14.56 15.28 -1.52
C ALA A 154 -13.75 16.51 -1.99
N ILE A 155 -12.65 16.83 -1.28
CA ILE A 155 -11.73 17.91 -1.67
C ILE A 155 -11.09 17.62 -3.03
N ALA A 156 -10.60 16.39 -3.24
CA ALA A 156 -9.96 16.00 -4.49
C ALA A 156 -10.95 16.04 -5.66
N PHE A 157 -12.16 15.50 -5.49
CA PHE A 157 -13.25 15.58 -6.46
C PHE A 157 -13.57 17.03 -6.81
N TRP A 158 -13.83 17.87 -5.79
CA TRP A 158 -14.17 19.26 -6.00
C TRP A 158 -13.06 20.01 -6.73
N TYR A 159 -11.81 19.80 -6.32
CA TYR A 159 -10.66 20.45 -6.93
C TYR A 159 -10.50 20.02 -8.39
N ILE A 160 -10.52 18.71 -8.69
CA ILE A 160 -10.37 18.19 -10.05
C ILE A 160 -11.48 18.73 -10.95
N ARG A 161 -12.75 18.59 -10.53
CA ARG A 161 -13.93 18.91 -11.33
C ARG A 161 -14.13 20.40 -11.54
N PHE A 162 -13.92 21.22 -10.52
CA PHE A 162 -14.34 22.63 -10.55
C PHE A 162 -13.19 23.62 -10.65
N LYS A 163 -11.96 23.25 -10.27
CA LYS A 163 -10.79 24.14 -10.26
C LYS A 163 -9.73 23.73 -11.27
N PHE A 164 -9.22 22.50 -11.18
CA PHE A 164 -8.14 21.99 -12.01
C PHE A 164 -8.48 22.05 -13.49
N ILE A 165 -9.67 21.58 -13.87
CA ILE A 165 -10.07 21.45 -15.27
C ILE A 165 -10.23 22.79 -16.00
N LYS A 166 -10.41 23.89 -15.25
CA LYS A 166 -10.53 25.25 -15.78
C LYS A 166 -9.18 25.91 -16.05
N ARG A 167 -8.07 25.28 -15.66
CA ARG A 167 -6.75 25.87 -15.90
C ARG A 167 -6.42 25.87 -17.40
N PRO A 168 -5.81 26.94 -17.92
CA PRO A 168 -5.51 27.05 -19.35
C PRO A 168 -4.44 26.05 -19.80
N ASP A 169 -3.62 25.54 -18.87
CA ASP A 169 -2.50 24.65 -19.16
C ASP A 169 -2.83 23.15 -19.09
N VAL A 170 -4.09 22.77 -18.82
CA VAL A 170 -4.47 21.35 -18.61
C VAL A 170 -4.06 20.45 -19.78
N LEU A 171 -4.29 20.89 -21.02
CA LEU A 171 -3.94 20.12 -22.21
C LEU A 171 -2.44 20.19 -22.52
N SER A 172 -1.85 21.38 -22.41
CA SER A 172 -0.46 21.63 -22.84
C SER A 172 0.58 21.11 -21.84
N ALA A 173 0.25 21.01 -20.56
CA ALA A 173 1.15 20.51 -19.51
C ALA A 173 1.23 18.97 -19.46
N GLY A 174 0.50 18.25 -20.31
CA GLY A 174 0.62 16.79 -20.46
C GLY A 174 0.14 15.98 -19.25
N TYR A 175 -0.87 16.47 -18.53
CA TYR A 175 -1.44 15.81 -17.34
C TYR A 175 -2.02 14.43 -17.64
N LYS A 176 -2.57 14.22 -18.84
CA LYS A 176 -3.03 12.90 -19.31
C LYS A 176 -1.92 11.86 -19.29
N VAL A 177 -0.73 12.23 -19.74
CA VAL A 177 0.44 11.33 -19.76
C VAL A 177 0.91 11.03 -18.34
N ASP A 178 0.86 12.01 -17.46
CA ASP A 178 1.23 11.81 -16.05
C ASP A 178 0.25 10.91 -15.32
N ALA A 179 -1.05 11.01 -15.61
CA ALA A 179 -2.05 10.09 -15.08
C ALA A 179 -1.78 8.65 -15.53
N ILE A 180 -1.45 8.45 -16.82
CA ILE A 180 -1.08 7.13 -17.35
C ILE A 180 0.17 6.60 -16.64
N LYS A 181 1.21 7.42 -16.49
CA LYS A 181 2.45 7.02 -15.78
C LYS A 181 2.17 6.65 -14.32
N ALA A 182 1.40 7.46 -13.61
CA ALA A 182 1.09 7.22 -12.20
C ALA A 182 0.29 5.92 -12.03
N PHE A 183 -0.75 5.74 -12.85
CA PHE A 183 -1.57 4.53 -12.82
C PHE A 183 -0.78 3.29 -13.26
N SER A 184 0.03 3.39 -14.31
CA SER A 184 0.85 2.25 -14.76
C SER A 184 1.91 1.86 -13.74
N ALA A 185 2.53 2.81 -13.05
CA ALA A 185 3.47 2.52 -11.97
C ALA A 185 2.79 1.78 -10.81
N PHE A 186 1.57 2.19 -10.43
CA PHE A 186 0.77 1.48 -9.44
C PHE A 186 0.42 0.05 -9.87
N ILE A 187 -0.04 -0.15 -11.11
CA ILE A 187 -0.40 -1.48 -11.62
C ILE A 187 0.83 -2.39 -11.68
N VAL A 188 1.96 -1.89 -12.21
CA VAL A 188 3.19 -2.68 -12.33
C VAL A 188 3.75 -3.07 -10.96
N SER A 189 3.80 -2.13 -10.00
CA SER A 189 4.26 -2.43 -8.63
C SER A 189 3.35 -3.43 -7.93
N SER A 190 2.03 -3.24 -8.01
CA SER A 190 1.05 -4.15 -7.42
C SER A 190 1.14 -5.54 -8.01
N LEU A 191 1.29 -5.68 -9.34
CA LEU A 191 1.43 -6.97 -10.00
C LEU A 191 2.73 -7.68 -9.59
N ILE A 192 3.86 -6.97 -9.55
CA ILE A 192 5.13 -7.57 -9.12
C ILE A 192 5.02 -8.05 -7.67
N VAL A 193 4.51 -7.21 -6.76
CA VAL A 193 4.36 -7.59 -5.34
C VAL A 193 3.40 -8.76 -5.20
N TYR A 194 2.26 -8.75 -5.90
CA TYR A 194 1.29 -9.85 -5.87
C TYR A 194 1.91 -11.17 -6.36
N LEU A 195 2.63 -11.15 -7.49
CA LEU A 195 3.31 -12.34 -8.01
C LEU A 195 4.42 -12.83 -7.07
N MET A 196 5.21 -11.92 -6.50
CA MET A 196 6.28 -12.28 -5.57
C MET A 196 5.74 -12.85 -4.27
N LYS A 197 4.57 -12.41 -3.78
CA LYS A 197 3.91 -12.99 -2.61
C LYS A 197 3.61 -14.48 -2.77
N PHE A 198 3.26 -14.93 -3.98
CA PHE A 198 3.06 -16.37 -4.23
C PHE A 198 4.35 -17.19 -4.23
N VAL A 199 5.48 -16.59 -4.62
CA VAL A 199 6.75 -17.33 -4.78
C VAL A 199 7.60 -17.28 -3.51
N PHE A 200 7.61 -16.12 -2.85
CA PHE A 200 8.51 -15.77 -1.75
C PHE A 200 7.77 -15.32 -0.49
N GLY A 201 6.43 -15.45 -0.46
CA GLY A 201 5.67 -15.13 0.74
C GLY A 201 6.15 -16.00 1.90
N ARG A 202 6.40 -15.40 3.06
CA ARG A 202 6.87 -16.10 4.25
C ARG A 202 5.96 -15.77 5.44
N PRO A 203 6.20 -16.36 6.62
CA PRO A 203 5.34 -16.11 7.78
C PRO A 203 5.56 -14.73 8.40
N TYR A 204 4.45 -14.11 8.82
CA TYR A 204 4.50 -12.95 9.71
C TYR A 204 5.38 -13.21 10.92
N PHE A 205 6.11 -12.18 11.37
CA PHE A 205 6.84 -12.24 12.63
C PHE A 205 5.91 -12.62 13.79
N TYR A 206 4.67 -12.13 13.80
CA TYR A 206 3.63 -12.52 14.75
C TYR A 206 3.46 -14.04 14.86
N SER A 207 3.48 -14.76 13.73
CA SER A 207 3.35 -16.21 13.70
C SER A 207 4.61 -16.94 14.15
N VAL A 208 5.78 -16.35 13.89
CA VAL A 208 7.06 -16.94 14.29
C VAL A 208 7.22 -16.96 15.80
N ILE A 209 6.82 -15.88 16.48
CA ILE A 209 6.87 -15.78 17.95
C ILE A 209 5.52 -16.09 18.62
N PHE A 210 4.64 -16.84 17.95
CA PHE A 210 3.26 -16.98 18.41
C PHE A 210 3.16 -17.65 19.77
N ASP A 211 4.03 -18.61 20.07
CA ASP A 211 4.14 -19.26 21.38
C ASP A 211 4.47 -18.28 22.51
N GLU A 212 5.44 -17.40 22.28
CA GLU A 212 5.79 -16.34 23.25
C GLU A 212 4.58 -15.42 23.52
N LEU A 213 3.79 -15.12 22.49
CA LEU A 213 2.58 -14.30 22.62
C LEU A 213 1.45 -15.06 23.32
N PHE A 214 1.26 -16.32 22.95
CA PHE A 214 0.19 -17.18 23.44
C PHE A 214 0.32 -17.39 24.96
N TYR A 215 1.53 -17.71 25.42
CA TYR A 215 1.83 -17.93 26.84
C TYR A 215 2.15 -16.65 27.62
N SER A 216 2.07 -15.47 26.99
CA SER A 216 2.25 -14.21 27.70
C SER A 216 1.08 -13.87 28.62
N ASP A 217 1.35 -12.98 29.58
CA ASP A 217 0.37 -12.34 30.46
C ASP A 217 -0.59 -11.41 29.71
N ARG A 218 -0.25 -11.01 28.48
CA ARG A 218 -1.08 -10.17 27.61
C ARG A 218 -2.24 -10.92 26.96
N MET A 219 -2.19 -12.25 26.90
CA MET A 219 -3.26 -13.04 26.33
C MET A 219 -4.19 -13.54 27.44
N GLU A 220 -5.45 -13.13 27.39
CA GLU A 220 -6.45 -13.60 28.33
C GLU A 220 -6.61 -15.13 28.24
N GLU A 221 -6.87 -15.77 29.38
CA GLU A 221 -7.06 -17.21 29.45
C GLU A 221 -8.24 -17.68 28.59
N SER A 222 -9.34 -16.92 28.60
CA SER A 222 -10.53 -17.18 27.78
C SER A 222 -10.20 -17.22 26.27
N TRP A 223 -9.30 -16.34 25.81
CA TRP A 223 -8.87 -16.26 24.42
C TRP A 223 -7.98 -17.44 24.04
N ARG A 224 -7.06 -17.84 24.94
CA ARG A 224 -6.25 -19.06 24.76
C ARG A 224 -7.12 -20.30 24.62
N THR A 225 -8.06 -20.49 25.55
CA THR A 225 -8.97 -21.63 25.55
C THR A 225 -9.79 -21.67 24.26
N TYR A 226 -10.33 -20.52 23.83
CA TYR A 226 -11.06 -20.43 22.57
C TYR A 226 -10.20 -20.82 21.36
N TRP A 227 -8.96 -20.34 21.31
CA TRP A 227 -8.06 -20.62 20.19
C TRP A 227 -7.73 -22.12 20.08
N ILE A 228 -7.44 -22.78 21.22
CA ILE A 228 -7.18 -24.23 21.29
C ILE A 228 -8.40 -25.03 20.82
N GLN A 229 -9.61 -24.65 21.26
CA GLN A 229 -10.83 -25.40 20.95
C GLN A 229 -11.29 -25.23 19.50
N GLU A 230 -11.25 -24.00 18.98
CA GLU A 230 -11.85 -23.68 17.67
C GLU A 230 -11.05 -22.67 16.86
N GLY A 231 -10.43 -21.68 17.51
CA GLY A 231 -9.87 -20.53 16.81
C GLY A 231 -8.73 -20.84 15.85
N HIS A 232 -7.90 -21.85 16.12
CA HIS A 232 -6.83 -22.31 15.23
C HIS A 232 -7.34 -22.77 13.84
N LYS A 233 -8.61 -23.20 13.75
CA LYS A 233 -9.27 -23.58 12.49
C LYS A 233 -9.76 -22.37 11.69
N ILE A 234 -10.03 -21.27 12.38
CA ILE A 234 -10.48 -20.00 11.80
C ILE A 234 -9.28 -19.22 11.27
N LYS A 235 -8.25 -19.07 12.12
CA LYS A 235 -6.99 -18.37 11.79
C LYS A 235 -5.79 -19.13 12.33
N SER A 236 -4.90 -19.48 11.42
CA SER A 236 -3.72 -20.29 11.66
C SER A 236 -2.52 -19.43 12.04
N TRP A 237 -2.64 -18.76 13.20
CA TRP A 237 -1.60 -17.88 13.74
C TRP A 237 -0.33 -18.64 14.15
N GLY A 238 -0.48 -19.85 14.69
CA GLY A 238 0.60 -20.77 15.04
C GLY A 238 0.16 -22.22 14.91
N ILE A 239 0.94 -23.14 15.50
CA ILE A 239 0.75 -24.59 15.39
C ILE A 239 0.22 -25.13 16.72
N LEU A 240 -0.83 -25.95 16.66
CA LEU A 240 -1.35 -26.70 17.80
C LEU A 240 -0.96 -28.17 17.66
N ASP A 241 -0.29 -28.74 18.66
CA ASP A 241 -0.11 -30.19 18.75
C ASP A 241 -1.38 -30.80 19.41
N PRO A 242 -2.18 -31.60 18.69
CA PRO A 242 -3.42 -32.15 19.21
C PRO A 242 -3.21 -33.22 20.30
N LYS A 243 -1.99 -33.74 20.49
CA LYS A 243 -1.70 -34.77 21.50
C LYS A 243 -1.35 -34.16 22.86
N THR A 244 -0.63 -33.06 22.85
CA THR A 244 -0.11 -32.39 24.05
C THR A 244 -0.83 -31.09 24.37
N GLU A 245 -1.68 -30.61 23.45
CA GLU A 245 -2.32 -29.29 23.47
C GLU A 245 -1.31 -28.12 23.57
N THR A 246 -0.04 -28.38 23.21
CA THR A 246 1.00 -27.35 23.21
C THR A 246 0.90 -26.50 21.96
N VAL A 247 1.07 -25.20 22.12
CA VAL A 247 1.06 -24.22 21.04
C VAL A 247 2.49 -23.79 20.73
N SER A 248 2.88 -23.83 19.46
CA SER A 248 4.19 -23.37 19.00
C SER A 248 4.07 -22.30 17.92
N GLY A 249 5.12 -21.47 17.79
CA GLY A 249 5.32 -20.61 16.63
C GLY A 249 5.62 -21.42 15.36
N VAL A 250 5.70 -20.72 14.24
CA VAL A 250 6.09 -21.29 12.94
C VAL A 250 7.56 -20.99 12.64
N GLU A 251 8.17 -21.81 11.79
CA GLU A 251 9.57 -21.60 11.39
C GLU A 251 9.75 -20.26 10.66
N TYR A 252 10.77 -19.50 11.06
CA TYR A 252 11.19 -18.29 10.34
C TYR A 252 11.78 -18.66 8.98
N LEU A 253 11.36 -17.94 7.93
CA LEU A 253 11.95 -18.05 6.60
C LEU A 253 12.60 -16.72 6.18
N GLY A 254 13.76 -16.80 5.53
CA GLY A 254 14.39 -15.65 4.89
C GLY A 254 13.63 -15.25 3.61
N TRP A 255 13.66 -13.96 3.25
CA TRP A 255 12.95 -13.43 2.07
C TRP A 255 13.39 -14.05 0.74
N TRP A 256 14.57 -14.66 0.69
CA TRP A 256 15.12 -15.34 -0.50
C TRP A 256 14.67 -16.80 -0.62
N GLN A 257 14.04 -17.36 0.40
CA GLN A 257 13.58 -18.75 0.38
C GLN A 257 12.27 -18.84 -0.39
N ILE A 258 12.23 -19.74 -1.38
CA ILE A 258 11.00 -20.05 -2.11
C ILE A 258 10.08 -20.82 -1.17
N ASN A 259 8.85 -20.36 -1.02
CA ASN A 259 7.85 -21.01 -0.18
C ASN A 259 6.84 -21.76 -1.05
N ASP A 260 7.10 -23.06 -1.24
CA ASP A 260 6.19 -24.09 -1.78
C ASP A 260 5.18 -23.63 -2.86
N LEU A 261 5.68 -22.95 -3.90
CA LEU A 261 4.89 -22.33 -4.97
C LEU A 261 3.82 -23.26 -5.56
N PHE A 262 4.13 -24.56 -5.71
CA PHE A 262 3.23 -25.54 -6.34
C PHE A 262 2.53 -26.49 -5.37
N GLY A 263 2.95 -26.57 -4.10
CA GLY A 263 2.42 -27.55 -3.15
C GLY A 263 1.03 -27.23 -2.61
N ASP A 264 0.52 -26.01 -2.81
CA ASP A 264 -0.77 -25.58 -2.23
C ASP A 264 -1.64 -24.72 -3.18
N PHE A 265 -1.64 -25.06 -4.47
CA PHE A 265 -2.47 -24.37 -5.49
C PHE A 265 -3.96 -24.27 -5.09
N LYS A 266 -4.46 -25.26 -4.34
CA LYS A 266 -5.85 -25.29 -3.86
C LYS A 266 -6.19 -24.16 -2.89
N ASN A 267 -5.19 -23.60 -2.21
CA ASN A 267 -5.38 -22.54 -1.24
C ASN A 267 -5.13 -21.14 -1.84
N TRP A 268 -4.70 -21.00 -3.10
CA TRP A 268 -4.34 -19.70 -3.74
C TRP A 268 -5.43 -18.63 -3.69
N PHE A 269 -6.69 -19.03 -3.59
CA PHE A 269 -7.84 -18.13 -3.53
C PHE A 269 -8.52 -18.11 -2.16
N LYS A 270 -7.93 -18.73 -1.14
CA LYS A 270 -8.44 -18.67 0.23
C LYS A 270 -8.00 -17.38 0.93
N PRO A 271 -8.78 -16.89 1.91
CA PRO A 271 -8.37 -15.73 2.71
C PRO A 271 -7.04 -15.95 3.42
N LEU A 272 -6.25 -14.88 3.56
CA LEU A 272 -4.99 -14.88 4.31
C LEU A 272 -5.16 -15.44 5.73
N GLY A 273 -4.18 -16.20 6.19
CA GLY A 273 -4.19 -16.84 7.51
C GLY A 273 -5.19 -17.99 7.68
N THR A 274 -5.79 -18.48 6.60
CA THR A 274 -6.55 -19.74 6.60
C THR A 274 -5.70 -20.84 5.96
N GLY A 275 -5.71 -22.05 6.51
CA GLY A 275 -4.95 -23.18 5.95
C GLY A 275 -3.74 -23.56 6.80
N ASN A 276 -2.59 -23.82 6.16
CA ASN A 276 -1.40 -24.28 6.88
C ASN A 276 -0.75 -23.12 7.65
N PRO A 277 -0.52 -23.26 8.98
CA PRO A 277 0.13 -22.23 9.79
C PRO A 277 1.45 -21.75 9.17
N GLY A 278 1.67 -20.44 9.20
CA GLY A 278 2.90 -19.80 8.72
C GLY A 278 3.01 -19.69 7.20
N ARG A 279 2.40 -20.58 6.43
CA ARG A 279 2.48 -20.53 4.96
C ARG A 279 1.61 -19.43 4.36
N TRP A 280 0.38 -19.26 4.86
CA TRP A 280 -0.63 -18.35 4.28
C TRP A 280 -0.70 -16.94 4.86
N ASN A 281 0.37 -16.55 5.54
CA ASN A 281 0.58 -15.21 6.06
C ASN A 281 1.55 -14.42 5.16
N MET A 282 1.36 -14.53 3.82
CA MET A 282 2.23 -14.00 2.74
C MET A 282 2.63 -12.53 2.94
N ASP A 283 3.72 -12.29 3.66
CA ASP A 283 4.19 -10.99 4.07
C ASP A 283 5.10 -10.31 3.02
N PHE A 284 6.03 -11.04 2.43
CA PHE A 284 7.00 -10.54 1.49
C PHE A 284 6.44 -10.59 0.05
N PRO A 285 6.53 -9.50 -0.73
CA PRO A 285 6.81 -8.11 -0.32
C PRO A 285 5.59 -7.39 0.25
N SER A 286 5.78 -6.24 0.91
CA SER A 286 4.70 -5.51 1.59
C SER A 286 3.72 -4.81 0.63
N GLY A 287 2.42 -5.14 0.74
CA GLY A 287 1.35 -4.47 -0.02
C GLY A 287 1.06 -3.05 0.47
N HIS A 288 1.12 -2.81 1.79
CA HIS A 288 0.92 -1.49 2.40
C HIS A 288 1.93 -0.48 1.90
N MET A 289 3.17 -0.91 1.66
CA MET A 289 4.19 -0.04 1.07
C MET A 289 3.88 0.31 -0.39
N VAL A 290 3.37 -0.61 -1.21
CA VAL A 290 2.87 -0.27 -2.56
C VAL A 290 1.72 0.74 -2.49
N SER A 291 0.76 0.52 -1.59
CA SER A 291 -0.36 1.43 -1.34
C SER A 291 0.15 2.83 -0.98
N CYS A 292 1.12 2.93 -0.08
CA CYS A 292 1.76 4.19 0.31
C CYS A 292 2.52 4.85 -0.86
N PHE A 293 3.17 4.07 -1.72
CA PHE A 293 3.85 4.57 -2.91
C PHE A 293 2.91 5.06 -4.00
N THR A 294 1.64 4.66 -3.98
CA THR A 294 0.60 5.25 -4.84
C THR A 294 0.54 6.77 -4.64
N MET A 295 0.73 7.27 -3.41
CA MET A 295 0.88 8.70 -3.15
C MET A 295 2.09 9.29 -3.87
N LEU A 296 3.25 8.62 -3.86
CA LEU A 296 4.45 9.10 -4.58
C LEU A 296 4.23 9.11 -6.09
N TYR A 297 3.52 8.13 -6.65
CA TYR A 297 3.25 8.12 -8.09
C TYR A 297 2.47 9.35 -8.55
N SER A 298 1.72 10.01 -7.66
CA SER A 298 1.10 11.32 -7.93
C SER A 298 2.12 12.43 -8.21
N ALA A 299 3.39 12.26 -7.84
CA ALA A 299 4.48 13.19 -8.13
C ALA A 299 4.66 13.45 -9.63
N TYR A 300 4.25 12.53 -10.49
CA TYR A 300 4.21 12.79 -11.94
C TYR A 300 3.38 14.01 -12.31
N PHE A 301 2.39 14.42 -11.51
CA PHE A 301 1.57 15.61 -11.80
C PHE A 301 2.25 16.94 -11.49
N PHE A 302 3.17 16.97 -10.53
CA PHE A 302 3.76 18.23 -10.03
C PHE A 302 5.27 18.32 -10.22
N ILE A 303 5.95 17.20 -10.52
CA ILE A 303 7.39 17.15 -10.80
C ILE A 303 7.60 16.88 -12.30
N GLY A 304 8.42 17.69 -12.96
CA GLY A 304 8.71 17.53 -14.38
C GLY A 304 9.54 18.67 -14.97
N GLU A 305 10.86 18.50 -14.97
CA GLU A 305 11.83 19.50 -15.49
C GLU A 305 11.56 19.80 -16.98
N LYS A 306 11.38 18.75 -17.80
CA LYS A 306 11.02 18.87 -19.23
C LYS A 306 9.69 19.61 -19.47
N LYS A 307 8.80 19.60 -18.49
CA LYS A 307 7.47 20.24 -18.53
C LYS A 307 7.48 21.64 -17.90
N LYS A 308 8.66 22.18 -17.54
CA LYS A 308 8.85 23.50 -16.92
C LYS A 308 8.07 23.70 -15.62
N ARG A 309 7.76 22.61 -14.90
CA ARG A 309 7.13 22.69 -13.56
C ARG A 309 8.17 23.13 -12.56
N LYS A 310 7.89 24.16 -11.77
CA LYS A 310 8.83 24.63 -10.73
C LYS A 310 8.57 23.90 -9.42
N ILE A 311 9.62 23.39 -8.79
CA ILE A 311 9.55 22.87 -7.43
C ILE A 311 9.55 24.09 -6.49
N ASN A 312 8.39 24.38 -5.89
CA ASN A 312 8.22 25.45 -4.92
C ASN A 312 8.13 24.88 -3.50
N TRP A 313 8.01 25.76 -2.51
CA TRP A 313 7.91 25.35 -1.11
C TRP A 313 6.74 24.39 -0.84
N LYS A 314 5.60 24.54 -1.52
CA LYS A 314 4.45 23.63 -1.36
C LYS A 314 4.78 22.21 -1.80
N ILE A 315 5.50 22.05 -2.92
CA ILE A 315 5.95 20.75 -3.39
C ILE A 315 6.98 20.16 -2.42
N TRP A 316 7.91 20.97 -1.91
CA TRP A 316 8.86 20.51 -0.87
C TRP A 316 8.16 20.06 0.40
N THR A 317 7.16 20.80 0.88
CA THR A 317 6.33 20.41 2.02
C THR A 317 5.61 19.08 1.77
N LEU A 318 5.01 18.89 0.60
CA LEU A 318 4.36 17.62 0.23
C LEU A 318 5.35 16.45 0.21
N ILE A 319 6.56 16.64 -0.33
CA ILE A 319 7.60 15.61 -0.33
C ILE A 319 8.04 15.29 1.11
N GLY A 320 8.20 16.29 1.97
CA GLY A 320 8.56 16.08 3.38
C GLY A 320 7.48 15.32 4.16
N ILE A 321 6.21 15.70 4.00
CA ILE A 321 5.07 14.99 4.61
C ILE A 321 5.02 13.55 4.11
N TRP A 322 5.19 13.33 2.80
CA TRP A 322 5.20 11.99 2.23
C TRP A 322 6.35 11.13 2.77
N PHE A 323 7.55 11.71 2.91
CA PHE A 323 8.70 11.00 3.46
C PHE A 323 8.43 10.57 4.91
N LEU A 324 7.87 11.46 5.73
CA LEU A 324 7.46 11.14 7.10
C LEU A 324 6.39 10.03 7.12
N HIS A 325 5.34 10.18 6.31
CA HIS A 325 4.25 9.20 6.21
C HIS A 325 4.74 7.82 5.82
N MET A 326 5.65 7.73 4.85
CA MET A 326 6.25 6.45 4.45
C MET A 326 7.02 5.79 5.59
N ASN A 327 7.84 6.56 6.32
CA ASN A 327 8.60 6.00 7.45
C ASN A 327 7.66 5.51 8.55
N ILE A 328 6.61 6.26 8.88
CA ILE A 328 5.61 5.82 9.86
C ILE A 328 4.92 4.54 9.37
N MET A 329 4.49 4.49 8.09
CA MET A 329 3.91 3.28 7.50
C MET A 329 4.89 2.10 7.60
N GLN A 330 6.14 2.28 7.18
CA GLN A 330 7.15 1.23 7.25
C GLN A 330 7.31 0.69 8.68
N TYR A 331 7.58 1.58 9.66
CA TYR A 331 7.87 1.14 11.02
C TYR A 331 6.64 0.61 11.76
N THR A 332 5.45 1.13 11.49
CA THR A 332 4.22 0.59 12.08
C THR A 332 3.96 -0.85 11.63
N GLN A 333 4.25 -1.18 10.37
CA GLN A 333 4.19 -2.55 9.87
C GLN A 333 5.17 -3.48 10.60
N ILE A 334 6.38 -3.02 10.90
CA ILE A 334 7.37 -3.81 11.67
C ILE A 334 6.94 -3.98 13.13
N VAL A 335 6.51 -2.89 13.77
CA VAL A 335 6.03 -2.89 15.16
C VAL A 335 4.83 -3.81 15.32
N SER A 336 3.91 -3.80 14.36
CA SER A 336 2.72 -4.67 14.34
C SER A 336 3.04 -6.15 14.19
N ARG A 337 4.29 -6.51 13.83
CA ARG A 337 4.76 -7.88 13.60
C ARG A 337 4.17 -8.54 12.33
N THR A 338 3.61 -7.78 11.39
CA THR A 338 3.13 -8.33 10.09
C THR A 338 4.09 -8.14 8.94
N HIS A 339 5.17 -7.42 9.15
CA HIS A 339 6.24 -7.39 8.16
C HIS A 339 7.59 -7.47 8.83
N TRP A 340 8.51 -8.00 8.05
CA TRP A 340 9.93 -7.86 8.30
C TRP A 340 10.45 -6.59 7.66
N ILE A 341 11.55 -6.07 8.19
CA ILE A 341 12.13 -4.83 7.67
C ILE A 341 12.62 -5.02 6.22
N THR A 342 13.03 -6.23 5.84
CA THR A 342 13.37 -6.57 4.45
C THR A 342 12.16 -6.52 3.52
N ASP A 343 10.95 -6.89 3.95
CA ASP A 343 9.72 -6.80 3.12
C ASP A 343 9.43 -5.38 2.67
N THR A 344 9.52 -4.46 3.64
CA THR A 344 9.21 -3.06 3.43
C THR A 344 10.33 -2.37 2.66
N ALA A 345 11.60 -2.60 3.02
CA ALA A 345 12.75 -2.04 2.32
C ALA A 345 12.85 -2.52 0.86
N PHE A 346 12.59 -3.81 0.60
CA PHE A 346 12.50 -4.32 -0.77
C PHE A 346 11.44 -3.59 -1.58
N THR A 347 10.24 -3.43 -1.01
CA THR A 347 9.13 -2.78 -1.71
C THR A 347 9.40 -1.31 -2.00
N ILE A 348 10.04 -0.60 -1.06
CA ILE A 348 10.49 0.79 -1.25
C ILE A 348 11.47 0.84 -2.43
N ALA A 349 12.52 0.00 -2.42
CA ALA A 349 13.52 -0.03 -3.48
C ALA A 349 12.90 -0.38 -4.84
N LEU A 350 12.06 -1.41 -4.89
CA LEU A 350 11.31 -1.81 -6.09
C LEU A 350 10.45 -0.66 -6.63
N SER A 351 9.70 0.02 -5.76
CA SER A 351 8.82 1.11 -6.17
C SER A 351 9.60 2.33 -6.68
N MET A 352 10.79 2.59 -6.15
CA MET A 352 11.72 3.62 -6.64
C MET A 352 12.35 3.24 -7.99
N VAL A 353 12.65 1.96 -8.22
CA VAL A 353 13.08 1.48 -9.55
C VAL A 353 11.93 1.67 -10.55
N ILE A 354 10.71 1.26 -10.19
CA ILE A 354 9.53 1.38 -11.05
C ILE A 354 9.26 2.84 -11.42
N ILE A 355 9.28 3.79 -10.48
CA ILE A 355 9.01 5.20 -10.81
C ILE A 355 10.03 5.77 -11.82
N MET A 356 11.29 5.32 -11.76
CA MET A 356 12.33 5.73 -12.70
C MET A 356 12.10 5.13 -14.10
N PHE A 357 11.97 3.81 -14.20
CA PHE A 357 11.89 3.12 -15.49
C PHE A 357 10.52 3.26 -16.16
N ASN A 358 9.43 3.24 -15.41
CA ASN A 358 8.07 3.40 -15.94
C ASN A 358 7.92 4.70 -16.71
N SER A 359 8.48 5.81 -16.21
CA SER A 359 8.44 7.09 -16.90
C SER A 359 9.11 7.04 -18.27
N LEU A 360 10.28 6.39 -18.36
CA LEU A 360 11.05 6.25 -19.60
C LEU A 360 10.31 5.38 -20.63
N ILE A 361 9.73 4.26 -20.16
CA ILE A 361 8.98 3.33 -21.01
C ILE A 361 7.74 4.02 -21.60
N ILE A 362 6.95 4.68 -20.76
CA ILE A 362 5.72 5.37 -21.19
C ILE A 362 6.03 6.53 -22.14
N GLU A 363 7.08 7.33 -21.87
CA GLU A 363 7.53 8.38 -22.81
C GLU A 363 7.85 7.80 -24.19
N LYS A 364 8.65 6.72 -24.24
CA LYS A 364 9.04 6.05 -25.48
C LYS A 364 7.84 5.47 -26.24
N ILE A 365 6.84 4.93 -25.55
CA ILE A 365 5.60 4.42 -26.18
C ILE A 365 4.82 5.58 -26.81
N ILE A 366 4.65 6.68 -26.11
CA ILE A 366 3.89 7.85 -26.59
C ILE A 366 4.59 8.49 -27.78
N GLU A 367 5.91 8.68 -27.72
CA GLU A 367 6.70 9.22 -28.83
C GLU A 367 6.54 8.37 -30.10
N LYS A 368 6.60 7.04 -29.97
CA LYS A 368 6.35 6.11 -31.09
C LYS A 368 4.93 6.24 -31.65
N GLN A 369 3.91 6.41 -30.80
CA GLN A 369 2.52 6.60 -31.25
C GLN A 369 2.35 7.92 -32.01
N ILE A 370 2.94 9.01 -31.52
CA ILE A 370 2.90 10.32 -32.19
C ILE A 370 3.59 10.24 -33.55
N ALA A 371 4.77 9.60 -33.64
CA ALA A 371 5.49 9.42 -34.89
C ALA A 371 4.64 8.63 -35.92
N LYS A 372 4.00 7.53 -35.49
CA LYS A 372 3.09 6.75 -36.35
C LYS A 372 1.90 7.57 -36.86
N GLN A 373 1.31 8.41 -36.01
CA GLN A 373 0.18 9.25 -36.39
C GLN A 373 0.58 10.34 -37.39
N LYS A 374 1.78 10.92 -37.26
CA LYS A 374 2.31 11.88 -38.23
C LYS A 374 2.50 11.22 -39.59
N ASN A 375 3.14 10.05 -39.64
CA ASN A 375 3.38 9.35 -40.90
C ASN A 375 2.09 8.94 -41.63
N LYS A 376 1.01 8.62 -40.89
CA LYS A 376 -0.31 8.33 -41.48
C LYS A 376 -1.05 9.55 -42.04
N LYS A 377 -0.66 10.78 -41.67
CA LYS A 377 -1.25 12.02 -42.19
C LYS A 377 -0.49 12.59 -43.38
N THR A 378 0.71 12.07 -43.65
CA THR A 378 1.57 12.50 -44.77
C THR A 378 1.40 11.60 -46.00
N ILE A 379 0.60 10.54 -45.90
CA ILE A 379 0.12 9.66 -46.98
C ILE A 379 -1.35 9.98 -47.15
#